data_AF-A0A2P2LEQ1-F1
#
_entry.id   AF-A0A2P2LEQ1-F1
#
_cell.length_a   1.000
_cell.length_b   1.000
_cell.length_c   1.000
_cell.angle_alpha   90.00
_cell.angle_beta   90.00
_cell.angle_gamma   90.00
#
_symmetry.space_group_name_H-M   'P 1'
#
loop_
_entity.id
_entity.type
_entity.pdbx_description
1 polymer ?
#
loop_
_entity_poly.entity_id
_entity_poly.type
_entity_poly.pdbx_seq_one_letter_code
_entity_poly.pdbx_strand_id
1 'polypeptide(L)'
;MSSPDGFLPFISAQLHYLLNHHRDSIKVEQAWSGSRYNPGSFDRFTLLIPYCLDYIKWDIIYNAEFPLAPPDVIFGPEDEDFHPFHMVDGELGDSRLVKSCLSDWNNKDPSRLFALIQELRDKYMSYQKKRVGEVDDDRLKFEISTILSREGIEMHMSSGLEKPEEVKFAVPLTDMNINKMVDARSWRHEQKIYLQVVYPVGRKYVSAPSAPRLKLISTLELKSLFSIDDVKLPPWLDGMCLAEYLPHLEQLLQRQVILVLFS
;
A
#
# COMPACT_ATOMS: atom_id res chain seq x y z
N MET A 1 25.90 -23.25 -1.71
CA MET A 1 26.11 -22.45 -2.93
C MET A 1 25.03 -21.38 -2.92
N SER A 2 25.42 -20.11 -2.76
CA SER A 2 24.52 -18.95 -2.81
C SER A 2 24.02 -18.74 -4.25
N SER A 3 22.81 -18.19 -4.38
CA SER A 3 22.28 -17.69 -5.65
C SER A 3 23.14 -16.52 -6.17
N PRO A 4 23.10 -16.16 -7.48
CA PRO A 4 23.81 -14.99 -8.00
C PRO A 4 23.49 -13.69 -7.25
N ASP A 5 22.33 -13.65 -6.58
CA ASP A 5 21.84 -12.51 -5.81
C ASP A 5 22.28 -12.53 -4.33
N GLY A 6 23.15 -13.48 -3.93
CA GLY A 6 23.70 -13.60 -2.57
C GLY A 6 22.79 -14.28 -1.55
N PHE A 7 21.52 -14.54 -1.88
CA PHE A 7 20.58 -15.25 -1.01
C PHE A 7 20.78 -16.76 -1.02
N LEU A 8 20.33 -17.42 0.05
CA LEU A 8 20.16 -18.88 0.06
C LEU A 8 19.15 -19.31 -1.02
N PRO A 9 19.33 -20.48 -1.68
CA PRO A 9 18.49 -20.87 -2.82
C PRO A 9 16.98 -20.88 -2.54
N PHE A 10 16.55 -21.30 -1.35
CA PHE A 10 15.13 -21.32 -0.99
C PHE A 10 14.56 -19.91 -0.79
N ILE A 11 15.33 -19.01 -0.19
CA ILE A 11 14.96 -17.59 -0.02
C ILE A 11 14.90 -16.91 -1.39
N SER A 12 15.90 -17.15 -2.24
CA SER A 12 15.93 -16.63 -3.62
C SER A 12 14.70 -17.06 -4.41
N ALA A 13 14.31 -18.35 -4.33
CA ALA A 13 13.11 -18.85 -5.00
C ALA A 13 11.82 -18.17 -4.50
N GLN A 14 11.67 -18.02 -3.18
CA GLN A 14 10.51 -17.37 -2.58
C GLN A 14 10.43 -15.87 -2.89
N LEU A 15 11.57 -15.19 -2.85
CA LEU A 15 11.68 -13.77 -3.17
C LEU A 15 11.40 -13.51 -4.65
N HIS A 16 11.97 -14.31 -5.55
CA HIS A 16 11.70 -14.21 -6.98
C HIS A 16 10.22 -14.47 -7.30
N TYR A 17 9.59 -15.41 -6.58
CA TYR A 17 8.15 -15.63 -6.72
C TYR A 17 7.35 -14.40 -6.28
N LEU A 18 7.64 -13.84 -5.10
CA LEU A 18 7.01 -12.62 -4.59
C LEU A 18 7.12 -11.46 -5.58
N LEU A 19 8.32 -11.16 -6.07
CA LEU A 19 8.59 -10.00 -6.92
C LEU A 19 7.91 -10.09 -8.31
N ASN A 20 7.65 -11.29 -8.81
CA ASN A 20 7.04 -11.49 -10.13
C ASN A 20 5.52 -11.73 -10.10
N HIS A 21 4.96 -12.14 -8.95
CA HIS A 21 3.53 -12.48 -8.84
C HIS A 21 2.73 -11.46 -8.02
N HIS A 22 3.40 -10.55 -7.31
CA HIS A 22 2.72 -9.47 -6.64
C HIS A 22 2.17 -8.45 -7.64
N ARG A 23 0.92 -8.03 -7.45
CA ARG A 23 0.24 -7.07 -8.35
C ARG A 23 0.94 -5.71 -8.37
N ASP A 24 1.48 -5.32 -7.22
CA ASP A 24 2.24 -4.09 -7.07
C ASP A 24 3.75 -4.37 -7.08
N SER A 25 4.55 -3.41 -7.57
CA SER A 25 6.01 -3.52 -7.67
C SER A 25 6.71 -3.46 -6.30
N ILE A 26 6.71 -4.57 -5.56
CA ILE A 26 7.54 -4.76 -4.36
C ILE A 26 9.02 -4.68 -4.74
N LYS A 27 9.85 -4.12 -3.86
CA LYS A 27 11.30 -4.02 -4.04
C LYS A 27 12.04 -4.47 -2.80
N VAL A 28 13.29 -4.89 -2.98
CA VAL A 28 14.23 -5.12 -1.89
C VAL A 28 15.12 -3.89 -1.77
N GLU A 29 15.11 -3.22 -0.61
CA GLU A 29 15.96 -2.05 -0.36
C GLU A 29 17.39 -2.45 -0.02
N GLN A 30 17.53 -3.42 0.87
CA GLN A 30 18.81 -3.91 1.36
C GLN A 30 18.69 -5.36 1.80
N ALA A 31 19.82 -6.07 1.79
CA ALA A 31 19.93 -7.46 2.24
C ALA A 31 21.24 -7.64 3.01
N TRP A 32 21.21 -8.47 4.06
CA TRP A 32 22.37 -8.72 4.90
C TRP A 32 22.34 -10.14 5.48
N SER A 33 23.48 -10.57 6.01
CA SER A 33 23.60 -11.85 6.69
C SER A 33 23.42 -11.68 8.20
N GLY A 34 22.57 -12.52 8.79
CA GLY A 34 22.43 -12.68 10.24
C GLY A 34 23.49 -13.57 10.85
N SER A 35 24.24 -14.32 10.04
CA SER A 35 25.27 -15.25 10.53
C SER A 35 26.66 -14.64 10.43
N ARG A 36 27.38 -14.62 11.55
CA ARG A 36 28.82 -14.28 11.55
C ARG A 36 29.68 -15.38 10.92
N TYR A 37 29.15 -16.59 10.78
CA TYR A 37 29.87 -17.76 10.28
C TYR A 37 29.74 -17.92 8.76
N ASN A 38 28.66 -17.41 8.16
CA ASN A 38 28.41 -17.46 6.72
C ASN A 38 28.05 -16.07 6.15
N PRO A 39 28.97 -15.10 6.17
CA PRO A 39 28.70 -13.72 5.73
C PRO A 39 28.35 -13.59 4.24
N GLY A 40 28.66 -14.61 3.43
CA GLY A 40 28.35 -14.65 1.99
C GLY A 40 26.95 -15.16 1.65
N SER A 41 26.07 -15.36 2.64
CA SER A 41 24.68 -15.78 2.40
C SER A 41 23.71 -14.88 3.15
N PHE A 42 22.89 -14.17 2.39
CA PHE A 42 21.86 -13.28 2.93
C PHE A 42 20.63 -14.10 3.35
N ASP A 43 20.18 -13.86 4.57
CA ASP A 43 18.97 -14.42 5.18
C ASP A 43 18.04 -13.32 5.73
N ARG A 44 18.46 -12.05 5.66
CA ARG A 44 17.68 -10.90 6.12
C ARG A 44 17.61 -9.84 5.04
N PHE A 45 16.47 -9.20 4.91
CA PHE A 45 16.28 -8.15 3.90
C PHE A 45 15.10 -7.23 4.25
N THR A 46 15.18 -5.99 3.78
CA THR A 46 14.11 -5.00 3.91
C THR A 46 13.28 -4.97 2.63
N LEU A 47 11.97 -5.22 2.75
CA LEU A 47 11.02 -5.06 1.67
C LEU A 47 10.41 -3.65 1.67
N LEU A 48 10.37 -3.04 0.49
CA LEU A 48 9.55 -1.88 0.19
C LEU A 48 8.25 -2.37 -0.43
N ILE A 49 7.16 -2.32 0.35
CA ILE A 49 5.85 -2.81 -0.07
C ILE A 49 4.98 -1.60 -0.43
N PRO A 50 4.49 -1.49 -1.68
CA PRO A 50 3.61 -0.40 -2.08
C PRO A 50 2.33 -0.37 -1.23
N TYR A 51 2.06 0.79 -0.65
CA TYR A 51 0.86 1.04 0.14
C TYR A 51 0.51 2.52 0.15
N CYS A 52 -0.75 2.86 -0.13
CA CYS A 52 -1.30 4.22 -0.09
C CYS A 52 -0.45 5.26 -0.87
N LEU A 53 0.04 4.86 -2.06
CA LEU A 53 0.89 5.65 -2.96
C LEU A 53 2.28 5.99 -2.39
N ASP A 54 2.72 5.22 -1.40
CA ASP A 54 4.05 5.27 -0.80
C ASP A 54 4.55 3.82 -0.60
N TYR A 55 5.59 3.64 0.21
CA TYR A 55 6.11 2.32 0.59
C TYR A 55 6.14 2.15 2.11
N ILE A 56 5.60 1.03 2.59
CA ILE A 56 5.90 0.54 3.94
C ILE A 56 7.17 -0.29 3.90
N LYS A 57 7.97 -0.19 4.97
CA LYS A 57 9.25 -0.88 5.11
C LYS A 57 9.13 -1.98 6.15
N TRP A 58 9.27 -3.23 5.72
CA TRP A 58 9.26 -4.38 6.62
C TRP A 58 10.55 -5.17 6.48
N ASP A 59 11.18 -5.48 7.60
CA ASP A 59 12.36 -6.34 7.61
C ASP A 59 11.92 -7.80 7.76
N ILE A 60 12.32 -8.62 6.79
CA ILE A 60 12.06 -10.05 6.77
C ILE A 60 13.32 -10.76 7.25
N ILE A 61 13.16 -11.59 8.27
CA ILE A 61 14.26 -12.25 8.98
C ILE A 61 14.08 -13.75 8.89
N TYR A 62 14.81 -14.39 7.97
CA TYR A 62 14.97 -15.83 7.99
C TYR A 62 16.07 -16.24 8.97
N ASN A 63 15.98 -17.47 9.44
CA ASN A 63 17.06 -18.15 10.12
C ASN A 63 17.70 -19.17 9.18
N ALA A 64 18.90 -18.87 8.67
CA ALA A 64 19.64 -19.76 7.78
C ALA A 64 19.92 -21.16 8.38
N GLU A 65 20.06 -21.25 9.70
CA GLU A 65 20.34 -22.51 10.41
C GLU A 65 19.08 -23.36 10.60
N PHE A 66 17.91 -22.72 10.59
CA PHE A 66 16.61 -23.37 10.78
C PHE A 66 15.65 -23.02 9.63
N PRO A 67 15.92 -23.50 8.40
CA PRO A 67 15.18 -23.07 7.22
C PRO A 67 13.72 -23.53 7.23
N LEU A 68 13.34 -24.50 8.07
CA LEU A 68 11.94 -24.94 8.23
C LEU A 68 11.11 -23.98 9.10
N ALA A 69 11.76 -23.11 9.88
CA ALA A 69 11.07 -22.08 10.62
C ALA A 69 10.55 -20.99 9.65
N PRO A 70 9.35 -20.43 9.88
CA PRO A 70 8.91 -19.24 9.17
C PRO A 70 9.81 -18.05 9.49
N PRO A 71 9.88 -17.04 8.60
CA PRO A 71 10.59 -15.81 8.88
C PRO A 71 9.86 -14.98 9.94
N ASP A 72 10.64 -14.21 10.71
CA ASP A 72 10.12 -13.13 11.54
C ASP A 72 9.97 -11.87 10.67
N VAL A 73 9.03 -11.00 11.04
CA VAL A 73 8.78 -9.71 10.36
C VAL A 73 8.85 -8.58 11.38
N ILE A 74 9.71 -7.60 11.12
CA ILE A 74 9.77 -6.35 11.88
C ILE A 74 9.06 -5.27 11.08
N PHE A 75 8.02 -4.67 11.68
CA PHE A 75 7.27 -3.56 11.09
C PHE A 75 8.00 -2.23 11.31
N GLY A 76 7.64 -1.22 10.50
CA GLY A 76 8.24 0.11 10.61
C GLY A 76 7.97 0.78 11.97
N PRO A 77 8.76 1.80 12.34
CA PRO A 77 8.65 2.47 13.64
C PRO A 77 7.33 3.20 13.85
N GLU A 78 6.58 3.51 12.80
CA GLU A 78 5.26 4.14 12.88
C GLU A 78 4.11 3.13 13.13
N ASP A 79 4.44 1.84 13.14
CA ASP A 79 3.51 0.71 13.19
C ASP A 79 3.78 -0.24 14.39
N GLU A 80 4.36 0.26 15.48
CA GLU A 80 4.61 -0.54 16.70
C GLU A 80 3.33 -1.17 17.28
N ASP A 81 2.19 -0.50 17.13
CA ASP A 81 0.88 -1.00 17.57
C ASP A 81 0.25 -2.02 16.60
N PHE A 82 0.87 -2.29 15.45
CA PHE A 82 0.36 -3.27 14.49
C PHE A 82 0.71 -4.70 14.91
N HIS A 83 -0.27 -5.38 15.50
CA HIS A 83 -0.13 -6.75 15.99
C HIS A 83 -1.04 -7.74 15.20
N PRO A 84 -0.64 -8.16 13.98
CA PRO A 84 -1.51 -8.89 13.03
C PRO A 84 -2.01 -10.26 13.49
N PHE A 85 -1.35 -10.86 14.49
CA PHE A 85 -1.63 -12.19 15.02
C PHE A 85 -2.03 -12.19 16.50
N HIS A 86 -2.20 -11.02 17.12
CA HIS A 86 -2.68 -10.97 18.49
C HIS A 86 -4.17 -11.32 18.52
N MET A 87 -4.51 -12.38 19.22
CA MET A 87 -5.89 -12.79 19.48
C MET A 87 -6.50 -11.73 20.39
N VAL A 88 -7.59 -11.07 19.98
CA VAL A 88 -8.37 -10.26 20.91
C VAL A 88 -9.10 -11.24 21.83
N ASP A 89 -8.61 -11.35 23.06
CA ASP A 89 -9.23 -12.09 24.16
C ASP A 89 -10.61 -11.45 24.42
N GLY A 90 -11.69 -12.00 23.85
CA GLY A 90 -13.01 -11.38 23.98
C GLY A 90 -14.17 -11.98 23.20
N GLU A 91 -13.94 -12.73 22.11
CA GLU A 91 -15.01 -13.47 21.43
C GLU A 91 -14.93 -14.96 21.76
N LEU A 92 -15.48 -15.28 22.92
CA LEU A 92 -15.84 -16.63 23.36
C LEU A 92 -16.85 -17.23 22.35
N GLY A 93 -16.40 -17.75 21.21
CA GLY A 93 -17.35 -18.28 20.23
C GLY A 93 -16.84 -18.89 18.93
N ASP A 94 -15.59 -18.69 18.51
CA ASP A 94 -15.07 -19.44 17.35
C ASP A 94 -13.54 -19.60 17.48
N SER A 95 -13.10 -20.57 18.28
CA SER A 95 -11.72 -21.08 18.29
C SER A 95 -11.35 -21.79 16.97
N ARG A 96 -11.75 -21.23 15.83
CA ARG A 96 -11.07 -21.50 14.56
C ARG A 96 -9.75 -20.78 14.67
N LEU A 97 -8.76 -21.53 15.16
CA LEU A 97 -7.35 -21.36 14.84
C LEU A 97 -7.26 -20.55 13.55
N VAL A 98 -6.92 -19.25 13.65
CA VAL A 98 -6.69 -18.44 12.46
C VAL A 98 -5.54 -19.16 11.78
N LYS A 99 -5.86 -19.94 10.75
CA LYS A 99 -4.91 -20.76 10.03
C LYS A 99 -4.06 -19.79 9.22
N SER A 100 -3.12 -19.15 9.90
CA SER A 100 -2.18 -18.22 9.31
C SER A 100 -1.31 -19.00 8.33
N CYS A 101 -0.84 -18.34 7.28
CA CYS A 101 0.14 -18.89 6.36
C CYS A 101 1.45 -19.34 7.04
N LEU A 102 1.64 -18.98 8.33
CA LEU A 102 2.77 -19.39 9.17
C LEU A 102 2.60 -20.81 9.73
N SER A 103 1.36 -21.28 9.91
CA SER A 103 1.07 -22.57 10.55
C SER A 103 1.43 -23.77 9.67
N ASP A 104 1.45 -23.60 8.35
CA ASP A 104 1.79 -24.61 7.35
C ASP A 104 3.03 -24.21 6.52
N TRP A 105 3.97 -23.51 7.17
CA TRP A 105 5.17 -23.00 6.51
C TRP A 105 6.00 -24.11 5.85
N ASN A 106 6.35 -23.91 4.59
CA ASN A 106 7.17 -24.83 3.80
C ASN A 106 8.20 -24.07 2.97
N ASN A 107 9.47 -24.12 3.38
CA ASN A 107 10.55 -23.42 2.67
C ASN A 107 10.78 -23.88 1.22
N LYS A 108 10.30 -25.06 0.83
CA LYS A 108 10.43 -25.58 -0.53
C LYS A 108 9.37 -25.03 -1.46
N ASP A 109 8.31 -24.46 -0.91
CA ASP A 109 7.23 -23.84 -1.66
C ASP A 109 7.56 -22.36 -1.91
N PRO A 110 7.81 -21.95 -3.17
CA PRO A 110 8.15 -20.57 -3.51
C PRO A 110 7.04 -19.57 -3.18
N SER A 111 5.77 -19.99 -3.08
CA SER A 111 4.67 -19.05 -2.85
C SER A 111 4.45 -18.65 -1.39
N ARG A 112 5.19 -19.25 -0.43
CA ARG A 112 4.92 -19.04 1.00
C ARG A 112 5.20 -17.63 1.48
N LEU A 113 6.32 -17.04 1.03
CA LEU A 113 6.61 -15.63 1.32
C LEU A 113 5.57 -14.71 0.70
N PHE A 114 5.14 -15.01 -0.54
CA PHE A 114 4.07 -14.25 -1.19
C PHE A 114 2.76 -14.28 -0.38
N ALA A 115 2.32 -15.46 0.05
CA ALA A 115 1.11 -15.60 0.87
C ALA A 115 1.23 -14.85 2.20
N LEU A 116 2.39 -14.89 2.84
CA LEU A 116 2.66 -14.14 4.08
C LEU A 116 2.57 -12.64 3.89
N ILE A 117 3.27 -12.09 2.90
CA ILE A 117 3.25 -10.65 2.63
C ILE A 117 1.85 -10.19 2.23
N GLN A 118 1.11 -10.98 1.46
CA GLN A 118 -0.27 -10.69 1.12
C GLN A 118 -1.20 -10.68 2.35
N GLU A 119 -1.15 -11.72 3.20
CA GLU A 119 -1.95 -11.78 4.42
C GLU A 119 -1.65 -10.61 5.37
N LEU A 120 -0.37 -10.28 5.55
CA LEU A 120 0.06 -9.16 6.38
C LEU A 120 -0.40 -7.82 5.80
N ARG A 121 -0.30 -7.61 4.48
CA ARG A 121 -0.75 -6.39 3.80
C ARG A 121 -2.27 -6.21 3.95
N ASP A 122 -3.04 -7.27 3.83
CA ASP A 122 -4.50 -7.23 4.03
C ASP A 122 -4.86 -6.88 5.47
N LYS A 123 -4.15 -7.45 6.45
CA LYS A 123 -4.31 -7.09 7.88
C LYS A 123 -3.89 -5.64 8.14
N TYR A 124 -2.83 -5.17 7.49
CA TYR A 124 -2.35 -3.79 7.59
C TYR A 124 -3.36 -2.79 7.04
N MET A 125 -4.01 -3.11 5.91
CA MET A 125 -5.12 -2.34 5.36
C MET A 125 -6.26 -2.18 6.37
N SER A 126 -6.67 -3.26 7.02
CA SER A 126 -7.72 -3.21 8.05
C SER A 126 -7.29 -2.42 9.29
N TYR A 127 -6.03 -2.57 9.73
CA TYR A 127 -5.46 -1.81 10.83
C TYR A 127 -5.48 -0.30 10.55
N GLN A 128 -5.00 0.12 9.38
CA GLN A 128 -4.98 1.53 8.98
C GLN A 128 -6.40 2.10 8.81
N LYS A 129 -7.34 1.34 8.24
CA LYS A 129 -8.75 1.74 8.17
C LYS A 129 -9.36 1.95 9.57
N LYS A 130 -9.04 1.07 10.53
CA LYS A 130 -9.49 1.22 11.92
C LYS A 130 -8.92 2.49 12.55
N ARG A 131 -7.60 2.72 12.46
CA ARG A 131 -6.94 3.93 12.99
C ARG A 131 -7.55 5.20 12.43
N VAL A 132 -7.76 5.25 11.12
CA VAL A 132 -8.39 6.39 10.42
C VAL A 132 -9.84 6.60 10.89
N GLY A 133 -10.59 5.53 11.16
CA GLY A 133 -11.96 5.62 11.69
C GLY A 133 -12.04 6.08 13.15
N GLU A 134 -10.97 5.91 13.92
CA GLU A 134 -10.85 6.35 15.32
C GLU A 134 -10.41 7.82 15.45
N VAL A 135 -10.03 8.47 14.34
CA VAL A 135 -9.66 9.89 14.33
C VAL A 135 -10.86 10.74 14.74
N ASP A 136 -10.67 11.60 15.73
CA ASP A 136 -11.73 12.46 16.26
C ASP A 136 -11.86 13.78 15.49
N ASP A 137 -12.19 13.68 14.21
CA ASP A 137 -12.43 14.79 13.28
C ASP A 137 -13.73 14.56 12.51
N ASP A 138 -14.77 15.34 12.81
CA ASP A 138 -16.11 15.17 12.22
C ASP A 138 -16.11 15.39 10.71
N ARG A 139 -15.24 16.28 10.21
CA ARG A 139 -15.13 16.53 8.78
C ARG A 139 -14.52 15.30 8.09
N LEU A 140 -13.47 14.73 8.66
CA LEU A 140 -12.84 13.54 8.11
C LEU A 140 -13.77 12.31 8.17
N LYS A 141 -14.48 12.11 9.29
CA LYS A 141 -15.50 11.04 9.43
C LYS A 141 -16.56 11.15 8.33
N PHE A 142 -17.03 12.36 8.05
CA PHE A 142 -17.96 12.61 6.96
C PHE A 142 -17.35 12.20 5.61
N GLU A 143 -16.14 12.65 5.27
CA GLU A 143 -15.48 12.32 4.01
C GLU A 143 -15.34 10.80 3.81
N ILE A 144 -14.87 10.10 4.84
CA ILE A 144 -14.75 8.64 4.85
C ILE A 144 -16.12 8.01 4.54
N SER A 145 -17.17 8.42 5.23
CA SER A 145 -18.51 7.87 5.04
C SER A 145 -19.03 7.98 3.60
N THR A 146 -18.62 9.02 2.87
CA THR A 146 -19.05 9.25 1.47
C THR A 146 -18.27 8.42 0.45
N ILE A 147 -17.06 7.96 0.77
CA ILE A 147 -16.18 7.26 -0.18
C ILE A 147 -15.95 5.78 0.15
N LEU A 148 -16.38 5.30 1.33
CA LEU A 148 -16.17 3.91 1.77
C LEU A 148 -16.69 2.84 0.79
N SER A 149 -17.70 3.16 -0.02
CA SER A 149 -18.25 2.25 -1.01
C SER A 149 -17.36 2.06 -2.25
N ARG A 150 -16.39 2.95 -2.47
CA ARG A 150 -15.52 2.91 -3.63
C ARG A 150 -14.43 1.85 -3.46
N GLU A 151 -14.38 0.94 -4.43
CA GLU A 151 -13.43 -0.17 -4.42
C GLU A 151 -11.98 0.32 -4.59
N GLY A 152 -11.04 -0.34 -3.89
CA GLY A 152 -9.62 -0.11 -4.06
C GLY A 152 -9.07 1.16 -3.39
N ILE A 153 -9.86 1.87 -2.57
CA ILE A 153 -9.33 2.95 -1.73
C ILE A 153 -8.41 2.37 -0.65
N GLU A 154 -7.21 2.94 -0.56
CA GLU A 154 -6.30 2.73 0.56
C GLU A 154 -6.24 3.98 1.42
N MET A 155 -6.12 3.78 2.74
CA MET A 155 -6.09 4.85 3.73
C MET A 155 -4.89 4.65 4.63
N HIS A 156 -4.25 5.73 5.04
CA HIS A 156 -3.10 5.68 5.92
C HIS A 156 -3.12 6.86 6.87
N MET A 157 -2.97 6.59 8.17
CA MET A 157 -2.76 7.61 9.18
C MET A 157 -1.26 7.70 9.47
N SER A 158 -0.69 8.88 9.25
CA SER A 158 0.68 9.19 9.67
C SER A 158 0.65 10.05 10.93
N SER A 159 1.37 9.61 11.95
CA SER A 159 1.56 10.30 13.22
C SER A 159 3.04 10.32 13.55
N GLY A 160 3.62 11.50 13.77
CA GLY A 160 5.04 11.63 14.11
C GLY A 160 5.25 12.58 15.29
N LEU A 161 6.30 12.36 16.07
CA LEU A 161 6.65 13.21 17.22
C LEU A 161 6.80 14.69 16.86
N GLU A 162 7.19 14.99 15.62
CA GLU A 162 7.37 16.36 15.11
C GLU A 162 6.43 16.74 13.96
N LYS A 163 5.60 15.81 13.47
CA LYS A 163 4.70 16.06 12.32
C LYS A 163 3.26 16.12 12.80
N PRO A 164 2.44 17.07 12.30
CA PRO A 164 1.01 17.04 12.56
C PRO A 164 0.42 15.72 12.04
N GLU A 165 -0.60 15.23 12.73
CA GLU A 165 -1.34 14.05 12.29
C GLU A 165 -2.01 14.34 10.95
N GLU A 166 -1.87 13.41 10.02
CA GLU A 166 -2.45 13.53 8.69
C GLU A 166 -3.06 12.20 8.29
N VAL A 167 -4.19 12.28 7.58
CA VAL A 167 -4.83 11.13 6.97
C VAL A 167 -4.71 11.25 5.46
N LYS A 168 -4.10 10.24 4.86
CA LYS A 168 -3.88 10.11 3.43
C LYS A 168 -4.87 9.10 2.86
N PHE A 169 -5.53 9.47 1.76
CA PHE A 169 -6.29 8.57 0.91
C PHE A 169 -5.60 8.41 -0.43
N ALA A 170 -5.54 7.17 -0.90
CA ALA A 170 -5.20 6.82 -2.27
C ALA A 170 -6.48 6.41 -2.98
N VAL A 171 -7.08 7.33 -3.74
CA VAL A 171 -8.37 7.10 -4.38
C VAL A 171 -8.16 6.72 -5.85
N PRO A 172 -8.45 5.47 -6.27
CA PRO A 172 -8.34 5.09 -7.66
C PRO A 172 -9.42 5.79 -8.49
N LEU A 173 -9.06 6.36 -9.64
CA LEU A 173 -9.96 6.99 -10.60
C LEU A 173 -10.44 5.96 -11.62
N THR A 174 -11.45 5.17 -11.26
CA THR A 174 -11.88 3.97 -11.97
C THR A 174 -12.74 4.25 -13.20
N ASP A 175 -13.43 5.39 -13.23
CA ASP A 175 -14.53 5.60 -14.20
C ASP A 175 -14.03 6.05 -15.58
N MET A 176 -12.73 6.32 -15.69
CA MET A 176 -12.12 6.88 -16.89
C MET A 176 -11.87 5.86 -18.02
N ASN A 177 -12.03 4.55 -17.81
CA ASN A 177 -11.78 3.49 -18.83
C ASN A 177 -10.43 3.60 -19.58
N ILE A 178 -9.37 4.10 -18.91
CA ILE A 178 -8.04 4.41 -19.52
C ILE A 178 -7.48 3.24 -20.34
N ASN A 179 -7.59 2.02 -19.81
CA ASN A 179 -7.09 0.80 -20.44
C ASN A 179 -7.78 0.45 -21.77
N LYS A 180 -8.94 1.05 -22.07
CA LYS A 180 -9.64 0.92 -23.36
C LYS A 180 -9.40 2.10 -24.30
N MET A 181 -8.86 3.20 -23.80
CA MET A 181 -8.63 4.43 -24.58
C MET A 181 -7.31 4.40 -25.34
N VAL A 182 -6.32 3.69 -24.80
CA VAL A 182 -5.02 3.43 -25.45
C VAL A 182 -5.03 2.00 -25.95
N ASP A 183 -4.48 1.78 -27.15
CA ASP A 183 -4.36 0.45 -27.74
C ASP A 183 -3.65 -0.50 -26.76
N ALA A 184 -4.39 -1.43 -26.16
CA ALA A 184 -3.97 -2.15 -24.95
C ALA A 184 -2.72 -3.03 -25.12
N ARG A 185 -2.22 -3.17 -26.36
CA ARG A 185 -1.05 -3.98 -26.73
C ARG A 185 0.28 -3.44 -26.22
N SER A 186 0.34 -2.20 -25.75
CA SER A 186 1.57 -1.59 -25.23
C SER A 186 1.75 -1.74 -23.71
N TRP A 187 0.68 -2.03 -22.97
CA TRP A 187 0.74 -2.09 -21.51
C TRP A 187 1.17 -3.48 -21.03
N ARG A 188 2.11 -3.53 -20.08
CA ARG A 188 2.43 -4.79 -19.40
C ARG A 188 1.45 -5.08 -18.26
N HIS A 189 0.86 -4.03 -17.69
CA HIS A 189 -0.03 -4.09 -16.55
C HIS A 189 -1.23 -3.15 -16.73
N GLU A 190 -2.28 -3.34 -15.92
CA GLU A 190 -3.41 -2.42 -15.89
C GLU A 190 -2.97 -1.03 -15.40
N GLN A 191 -3.31 0.00 -16.16
CA GLN A 191 -2.95 1.38 -15.84
C GLN A 191 -4.00 2.04 -14.98
N LYS A 192 -3.52 2.83 -14.01
CA LYS A 192 -4.35 3.47 -13.01
C LYS A 192 -3.87 4.90 -12.77
N ILE A 193 -4.83 5.80 -12.57
CA ILE A 193 -4.60 7.12 -12.00
C ILE A 193 -5.24 7.11 -10.61
N TYR A 194 -4.53 7.67 -9.65
CA TYR A 194 -4.99 7.86 -8.29
C TYR A 194 -5.02 9.35 -7.98
N LEU A 195 -6.05 9.77 -7.26
CA LEU A 195 -6.03 11.03 -6.53
C LEU A 195 -5.51 10.75 -5.12
N GLN A 196 -4.33 11.29 -4.81
CA GLN A 196 -3.84 11.39 -3.46
C GLN A 196 -4.54 12.58 -2.78
N VAL A 197 -5.20 12.29 -1.65
CA VAL A 197 -5.87 13.30 -0.82
C VAL A 197 -5.24 13.25 0.56
N VAL A 198 -4.71 14.37 1.06
CA VAL A 198 -4.14 14.43 2.41
C VAL A 198 -4.89 15.45 3.25
N TYR A 199 -5.59 14.96 4.26
CA TYR A 199 -6.29 15.76 5.25
C TYR A 199 -5.37 16.00 6.45
N PRO A 200 -5.08 17.26 6.81
CA PRO A 200 -4.52 17.56 8.12
C PRO A 200 -5.58 17.28 9.19
N VAL A 201 -5.23 16.54 10.23
CA VAL A 201 -6.17 16.26 11.33
C VAL A 201 -6.30 17.51 12.19
N GLY A 202 -7.50 18.08 12.23
CA GLY A 202 -7.78 19.28 13.00
C GLY A 202 -7.84 18.96 14.50
N ARG A 203 -7.22 19.79 15.35
CA ARG A 203 -7.57 19.80 16.77
C ARG A 203 -8.93 20.49 16.93
N LYS A 204 -9.76 20.05 17.88
CA LYS A 204 -11.14 20.52 18.20
C LYS A 204 -11.37 22.04 18.33
N TYR A 205 -10.34 22.87 18.21
CA TYR A 205 -10.37 24.31 18.45
C TYR A 205 -9.99 25.16 17.21
N VAL A 206 -9.86 24.57 16.03
CA VAL A 206 -9.63 25.33 14.79
C VAL A 206 -10.98 25.65 14.15
N SER A 207 -11.26 26.94 13.97
CA SER A 207 -12.57 27.47 13.56
C SER A 207 -12.96 27.15 12.10
N ALA A 208 -12.01 26.68 11.29
CA ALA A 208 -12.25 26.30 9.90
C ALA A 208 -11.44 25.04 9.54
N PRO A 209 -12.08 24.00 8.95
CA PRO A 209 -11.36 22.84 8.45
C PRO A 209 -10.40 23.29 7.33
N SER A 210 -9.14 22.86 7.41
CA SER A 210 -8.17 23.15 6.35
C SER A 210 -8.48 22.30 5.12
N ALA A 211 -8.43 22.92 3.93
CA ALA A 211 -8.65 22.21 2.68
C ALA A 211 -7.64 21.05 2.53
N PRO A 212 -8.07 19.90 1.97
CA PRO A 212 -7.15 18.79 1.73
C PRO A 212 -6.11 19.16 0.68
N ARG A 213 -4.93 18.57 0.80
CA ARG A 213 -3.89 18.65 -0.24
C ARG A 213 -4.14 17.56 -1.27
N LEU A 214 -4.22 17.96 -2.53
CA LEU A 214 -4.56 17.07 -3.64
C LEU A 214 -3.36 16.90 -4.59
N LYS A 215 -3.14 15.67 -5.04
CA LYS A 215 -2.11 15.36 -6.05
C LYS A 215 -2.53 14.16 -6.89
N LEU A 216 -2.30 14.23 -8.20
CA LEU A 216 -2.46 13.05 -9.07
C LEU A 216 -1.20 12.19 -9.04
N ILE A 217 -1.41 10.88 -9.06
CA ILE A 217 -0.36 9.88 -9.17
C ILE A 217 -0.81 8.85 -10.19
N SER A 218 0.05 8.48 -11.14
CA SER A 218 -0.25 7.47 -12.15
C SER A 218 0.80 6.37 -12.17
N THR A 219 0.43 5.25 -12.79
CA THR A 219 1.37 4.20 -13.15
C THR A 219 2.47 4.73 -14.07
N LEU A 220 3.68 4.20 -13.93
CA LEU A 220 4.87 4.72 -14.62
C LEU A 220 4.73 4.68 -16.15
N GLU A 221 4.17 3.61 -16.69
CA GLU A 221 3.92 3.49 -18.13
C GLU A 221 2.97 4.59 -18.59
N LEU A 222 1.88 4.87 -17.84
CA LEU A 222 0.93 5.92 -18.20
C LEU A 222 1.53 7.31 -18.10
N LYS A 223 2.36 7.56 -17.08
CA LYS A 223 3.09 8.82 -16.94
C LYS A 223 3.96 9.14 -18.15
N SER A 224 4.48 8.13 -18.85
CA SER A 224 5.31 8.32 -20.04
C SER A 224 4.52 8.77 -21.28
N LEU A 225 3.22 8.46 -21.34
CA LEU A 225 2.31 8.82 -22.44
C LEU A 225 1.48 10.07 -22.14
N PHE A 226 1.09 10.24 -20.88
CA PHE A 226 0.28 11.34 -20.40
C PHE A 226 0.91 11.91 -19.13
N SER A 227 1.45 13.13 -19.24
CA SER A 227 2.00 13.87 -18.12
C SER A 227 0.86 14.37 -17.23
N ILE A 228 0.57 13.60 -16.17
CA ILE A 228 -0.39 14.01 -15.14
C ILE A 228 0.07 15.27 -14.37
N ASP A 229 1.36 15.60 -14.43
CA ASP A 229 1.94 16.75 -13.73
C ASP A 229 1.47 18.08 -14.35
N ASP A 230 1.06 18.08 -15.62
CA ASP A 230 0.54 19.25 -16.34
C ASP A 230 -0.97 19.46 -16.14
N VAL A 231 -1.65 18.51 -15.50
CA VAL A 231 -3.08 18.59 -15.24
C VAL A 231 -3.34 19.60 -14.12
N LYS A 232 -4.03 20.68 -14.46
CA LYS A 232 -4.58 21.61 -13.46
C LYS A 232 -5.78 20.99 -12.77
N LEU A 233 -5.59 20.62 -11.50
CA LEU A 233 -6.67 20.14 -10.64
C LEU A 233 -7.75 21.23 -10.44
N PRO A 234 -9.04 20.87 -10.49
CA PRO A 234 -10.11 21.77 -10.08
C PRO A 234 -9.89 22.28 -8.65
N PRO A 235 -10.21 23.55 -8.36
CA PRO A 235 -10.05 24.08 -7.01
C PRO A 235 -10.99 23.38 -6.04
N TRP A 236 -10.51 23.14 -4.82
CA TRP A 236 -11.36 22.67 -3.72
C TRP A 236 -12.16 23.86 -3.17
N LEU A 237 -13.48 23.81 -3.25
CA LEU A 237 -14.35 24.87 -2.76
C LEU A 237 -14.73 24.64 -1.30
N ASP A 238 -15.07 25.71 -0.58
CA ASP A 238 -15.53 25.59 0.80
C ASP A 238 -16.83 24.76 0.88
N GLY A 239 -16.91 23.87 1.86
CA GLY A 239 -18.01 22.91 2.04
C GLY A 239 -18.03 21.71 1.08
N MET A 240 -17.33 21.76 -0.06
CA MET A 240 -17.27 20.67 -1.05
C MET A 240 -16.72 19.40 -0.43
N CYS A 241 -17.28 18.23 -0.77
CA CYS A 241 -16.78 16.93 -0.31
C CYS A 241 -16.10 16.13 -1.43
N LEU A 242 -15.35 15.09 -1.04
CA LEU A 242 -14.60 14.27 -1.97
C LEU A 242 -15.51 13.53 -2.95
N ALA A 243 -16.67 13.06 -2.49
CA ALA A 243 -17.66 12.40 -3.34
C ALA A 243 -18.24 13.34 -4.43
N GLU A 244 -18.32 14.65 -4.17
CA GLU A 244 -18.69 15.65 -5.17
C GLU A 244 -17.53 16.01 -6.09
N TYR A 245 -16.30 16.02 -5.58
CA TYR A 245 -15.11 16.39 -6.34
C TYR A 245 -14.72 15.34 -7.41
N LEU A 246 -14.78 14.06 -7.05
CA LEU A 246 -14.28 12.95 -7.88
C LEU A 246 -14.91 12.89 -9.28
N PRO A 247 -16.26 12.94 -9.44
CA PRO A 247 -16.87 12.84 -10.77
C PRO A 247 -16.44 13.95 -11.72
N HIS A 248 -16.28 15.18 -11.20
CA HIS A 248 -15.82 16.32 -11.99
C HIS A 248 -14.37 16.17 -12.44
N LEU A 249 -13.51 15.68 -11.54
CA LEU A 249 -12.11 15.38 -11.85
C LEU A 249 -11.99 14.29 -12.91
N GLU A 250 -12.72 13.18 -12.76
CA GLU A 250 -12.70 12.05 -13.68
C GLU A 250 -13.15 12.47 -15.10
N GLN A 251 -14.21 13.28 -15.19
CA GLN A 251 -14.68 13.80 -16.48
C GLN A 251 -13.63 14.73 -17.14
N LEU A 252 -12.97 15.59 -16.35
CA LEU A 252 -11.94 16.50 -16.85
C LEU A 252 -10.74 15.70 -17.38
N LEU A 253 -10.24 14.75 -16.59
CA LEU A 253 -9.10 13.93 -16.97
C LEU A 253 -9.41 13.06 -18.19
N GLN A 254 -10.61 12.48 -18.26
CA GLN A 254 -11.00 11.68 -19.42
C GLN A 254 -10.94 12.51 -20.71
N ARG A 255 -11.43 13.75 -20.69
CA ARG A 255 -11.34 14.66 -21.86
C ARG A 255 -9.90 14.97 -22.24
N GLN A 256 -9.03 15.23 -21.28
CA GLN A 256 -7.62 15.53 -21.55
C GLN A 256 -6.86 14.33 -22.10
N VAL A 257 -7.09 13.14 -21.56
CA VAL A 257 -6.48 11.90 -22.07
C VAL A 257 -6.90 11.64 -23.51
N ILE A 258 -8.20 11.81 -23.86
CA ILE A 258 -8.66 11.70 -25.25
C ILE A 258 -7.93 12.71 -26.14
N LEU A 259 -7.88 13.97 -25.74
CA LEU A 259 -7.25 15.02 -26.55
C LEU A 259 -5.76 14.72 -26.85
N VAL A 260 -5.01 14.24 -25.86
CA VAL A 260 -3.59 13.90 -26.03
C VAL A 260 -3.38 12.65 -26.90
N LEU A 261 -4.28 11.66 -26.80
CA LEU A 261 -4.15 10.41 -27.56
C LEU A 261 -4.55 10.55 -29.03
N PHE A 262 -5.37 11.55 -29.38
CA PHE A 262 -5.86 11.79 -30.74
C PHE A 262 -5.29 13.07 -31.39
N SER A 263 -4.30 13.72 -30.76
CA SER A 263 -3.52 14.83 -31.33
C SER A 263 -2.25 14.33 -32.02
#